data_AF-A0A9E1W1U2-F1
#
_entry.id   AF-A0A9E1W1U2-F1
#
_cell.length_a   1.000
_cell.length_b   1.000
_cell.length_c   1.000
_cell.angle_alpha   90.00
_cell.angle_beta   90.00
_cell.angle_gamma   90.00
#
_symmetry.space_group_name_H-M   'P 1'
#
loop_
_entity.id
_entity.type
_entity.pdbx_description
1 polymer ?
#
loop_
_entity_poly.entity_id
_entity_poly.type
_entity_poly.pdbx_seq_one_letter_code
_entity_poly.pdbx_strand_id
1 'polypeptide(L)'
;MDNIFRLSDRIQFLPVVHGSGSFAREIRNRILSTKCNCLAVALPPEFQNSVEEGIELLPQITLSTQQEEEGGLNYVPIDPSQPIIAGLRVAKQEGIARRFIDLSTTNYETRHSNFPDTFSLQKVSYEKYASTLLLTLKPPKVESQHYWRARWMAYQLHCLEMDFPNILFLCSVLDWPWIKDAFDERKKYKNPPSDLKTPVLNRVHKNTLFFALTEFPFITYLYEKKRQEMRTDSNTPIDGVKEILLRARDLFI
;
A
#
# COMPACT_ATOMS: atom_id res chain seq x y z
N MET A 1 -3.23 -14.95 16.61
CA MET A 1 -3.19 -13.62 15.97
C MET A 1 -4.18 -12.75 16.70
N ASP A 2 -3.75 -11.57 17.11
CA ASP A 2 -4.61 -10.64 17.84
C ASP A 2 -5.81 -10.21 16.99
N ASN A 3 -6.98 -10.20 17.62
CA ASN A 3 -8.28 -10.01 16.98
C ASN A 3 -8.53 -8.57 16.49
N ILE A 4 -7.56 -7.65 16.68
CA ILE A 4 -7.75 -6.20 16.51
C ILE A 4 -8.01 -5.77 15.07
N PHE A 5 -7.44 -6.49 14.09
CA PHE A 5 -7.62 -6.20 12.67
C PHE A 5 -8.63 -7.12 12.00
N ARG A 6 -9.35 -7.94 12.75
CA ARG A 6 -10.42 -8.76 12.20
C ARG A 6 -11.63 -7.88 11.91
N LEU A 7 -12.06 -7.85 10.65
CA LEU A 7 -13.29 -7.17 10.24
C LEU A 7 -14.49 -8.12 10.34
N SER A 8 -14.30 -9.39 9.99
CA SER A 8 -15.33 -10.43 10.02
C SER A 8 -14.70 -11.82 10.20
N ASP A 9 -15.48 -12.89 10.10
CA ASP A 9 -14.95 -14.25 10.08
C ASP A 9 -14.08 -14.57 8.86
N ARG A 10 -14.23 -13.80 7.78
CA ARG A 10 -13.55 -14.02 6.50
C ARG A 10 -12.53 -12.93 6.17
N ILE A 11 -12.63 -11.75 6.78
CA ILE A 11 -11.80 -10.59 6.41
C ILE A 11 -10.92 -10.15 7.58
N GLN A 12 -9.64 -9.95 7.27
CA GLN A 12 -8.67 -9.31 8.15
C GLN A 12 -8.00 -8.13 7.45
N PHE A 13 -7.94 -6.98 8.11
CA PHE A 13 -7.19 -5.82 7.65
C PHE A 13 -5.68 -6.05 7.76
N LEU A 14 -4.97 -5.41 6.83
CA LEU A 14 -3.55 -5.14 6.88
C LEU A 14 -3.33 -3.63 6.72
N PRO A 15 -3.51 -2.81 7.77
CA PRO A 15 -3.24 -1.37 7.70
C PRO A 15 -1.76 -1.06 7.44
N VAL A 16 -1.46 -0.12 6.54
CA VAL A 16 -0.08 0.26 6.20
C VAL A 16 0.18 1.75 6.15
N VAL A 17 1.42 2.12 6.44
CA VAL A 17 1.98 3.40 6.00
C VAL A 17 2.60 3.19 4.62
N HIS A 18 2.13 3.95 3.63
CA HIS A 18 2.63 3.85 2.26
C HIS A 18 4.09 4.26 2.14
N GLY A 19 4.81 3.69 1.16
CA GLY A 19 6.19 4.06 0.87
C GLY A 19 7.19 3.69 1.98
N SER A 20 6.90 2.67 2.77
CA SER A 20 7.76 2.20 3.87
C SER A 20 8.24 0.77 3.62
N GLY A 21 9.57 0.60 3.47
CA GLY A 21 10.18 -0.72 3.36
C GLY A 21 9.96 -1.60 4.60
N SER A 22 9.88 -0.99 5.79
CA SER A 22 9.56 -1.67 7.05
C SER A 22 8.18 -2.32 7.01
N PHE A 23 7.17 -1.59 6.52
CA PHE A 23 5.83 -2.14 6.31
C PHE A 23 5.80 -3.13 5.14
N ALA A 24 6.52 -2.90 4.05
CA ALA A 24 6.54 -3.82 2.91
C ALA A 24 7.05 -5.22 3.31
N ARG A 25 8.07 -5.26 4.17
CA ARG A 25 8.56 -6.49 4.81
C ARG A 25 7.51 -7.14 5.70
N GLU A 26 6.86 -6.36 6.57
CA GLU A 26 5.84 -6.88 7.50
C GLU A 26 4.64 -7.48 6.74
N ILE A 27 4.16 -6.80 5.70
CA ILE A 27 3.05 -7.27 4.86
C ILE A 27 3.41 -8.58 4.15
N ARG A 28 4.60 -8.68 3.56
CA ARG A 28 5.08 -9.94 2.98
C ARG A 28 5.03 -11.07 4.00
N ASN A 29 5.59 -10.86 5.19
CA ASN A 29 5.65 -11.89 6.22
C ASN A 29 4.25 -12.33 6.66
N ARG A 30 3.31 -11.39 6.78
CA ARG A 30 1.92 -11.69 7.15
C ARG A 30 1.16 -12.45 6.08
N ILE A 31 1.29 -12.06 4.82
CA ILE A 31 0.64 -12.79 3.72
C ILE A 31 1.18 -14.22 3.64
N LEU A 32 2.50 -14.42 3.77
CA LEU A 32 3.12 -15.75 3.72
C LEU A 32 2.83 -16.63 4.95
N SER A 33 2.52 -16.03 6.10
CA SER A 33 2.23 -16.77 7.35
C SER A 33 0.74 -16.96 7.62
N THR A 34 -0.13 -16.39 6.79
CA THR A 34 -1.59 -16.43 6.97
C THR A 34 -2.24 -17.11 5.78
N LYS A 35 -3.23 -17.98 6.02
CA LYS A 35 -4.05 -18.54 4.94
C LYS A 35 -4.81 -17.41 4.26
N CYS A 36 -4.55 -17.18 2.98
CA CYS A 36 -5.17 -16.11 2.20
C CYS A 36 -5.63 -16.68 0.85
N ASN A 37 -6.89 -16.47 0.50
CA ASN A 37 -7.43 -16.85 -0.81
C ASN A 37 -7.65 -15.64 -1.71
N CYS A 38 -7.81 -14.45 -1.12
CA CYS A 38 -7.91 -13.20 -1.83
C CYS A 38 -7.16 -12.09 -1.08
N LEU A 39 -6.26 -11.41 -1.77
CA LEU A 39 -5.70 -10.14 -1.34
C LEU A 39 -6.51 -9.01 -1.99
N ALA A 40 -7.31 -8.33 -1.18
CA ALA A 40 -7.92 -7.07 -1.56
C ALA A 40 -6.95 -5.91 -1.29
N VAL A 41 -6.91 -4.92 -2.18
CA VAL A 41 -6.07 -3.73 -2.03
C VAL A 41 -6.87 -2.44 -2.24
N ALA A 42 -6.52 -1.41 -1.48
CA ALA A 42 -7.06 -0.05 -1.62
C ALA A 42 -6.43 0.68 -2.82
N LEU A 43 -6.65 0.13 -4.01
CA LEU A 43 -6.41 0.77 -5.31
C LEU A 43 -7.65 0.60 -6.20
N PRO A 44 -7.97 1.58 -7.07
CA PRO A 44 -9.11 1.46 -7.97
C PRO A 44 -8.91 0.35 -9.03
N PRO A 45 -9.99 -0.31 -9.50
CA PRO A 45 -9.92 -1.43 -10.44
C PRO A 45 -9.15 -1.12 -11.73
N GLU A 46 -9.26 0.09 -12.26
CA GLU A 46 -8.61 0.48 -13.51
C GLU A 46 -7.07 0.43 -13.44
N PHE A 47 -6.49 0.53 -12.24
CA PHE A 47 -5.04 0.44 -12.05
C PHE A 47 -4.50 -1.00 -12.10
N GLN A 48 -5.37 -2.03 -12.08
CA GLN A 48 -4.94 -3.41 -11.92
C GLN A 48 -3.93 -3.84 -12.99
N ASN A 49 -4.24 -3.64 -14.27
CA ASN A 49 -3.41 -4.13 -15.37
C ASN A 49 -2.01 -3.48 -15.35
N SER A 50 -1.96 -2.15 -15.26
CA SER A 50 -0.69 -1.41 -15.30
C SER A 50 0.14 -1.64 -14.02
N VAL A 51 -0.48 -1.79 -12.86
CA VAL A 51 0.24 -2.14 -11.62
C VAL A 51 0.79 -3.57 -11.70
N GLU A 52 -0.01 -4.54 -12.16
CA GLU A 52 0.45 -5.93 -12.30
C GLU A 52 1.54 -6.08 -13.36
N GLU A 53 1.50 -5.31 -14.45
CA GLU A 53 2.57 -5.22 -15.45
C GLU A 53 3.84 -4.60 -14.84
N GLY A 54 3.71 -3.51 -14.09
CA GLY A 54 4.84 -2.89 -13.41
C GLY A 54 5.53 -3.81 -12.40
N ILE A 55 4.76 -4.66 -11.70
CA ILE A 55 5.31 -5.64 -10.77
C ILE A 55 6.25 -6.63 -11.47
N GLU A 56 5.96 -7.03 -12.71
CA GLU A 56 6.84 -7.91 -13.51
C GLU A 56 8.15 -7.23 -13.93
N LEU A 57 8.17 -5.89 -13.97
CA LEU A 57 9.35 -5.12 -14.36
C LEU A 57 10.30 -4.84 -13.19
N LEU A 58 9.91 -5.16 -11.94
CA LEU A 58 10.79 -5.00 -10.79
C LEU A 58 12.11 -5.77 -11.00
N PRO A 59 13.28 -5.16 -10.69
CA PRO A 59 13.48 -4.00 -9.83
C PRO A 59 13.43 -2.63 -10.53
N GLN A 60 13.09 -2.56 -11.82
CA GLN A 60 12.92 -1.28 -12.51
C GLN A 60 11.69 -0.54 -11.94
N ILE A 61 11.89 0.68 -11.44
CA ILE A 61 10.78 1.51 -10.94
C ILE A 61 9.93 2.02 -12.12
N THR A 62 8.63 1.80 -12.00
CA THR A 62 7.60 2.30 -12.92
C THR A 62 6.49 3.03 -12.16
N LEU A 63 5.75 3.89 -12.86
CA LEU A 63 4.56 4.57 -12.34
C LEU A 63 3.37 4.14 -13.21
N SER A 64 2.30 3.69 -12.57
CA SER A 64 1.00 3.61 -13.24
C SER A 64 0.34 4.99 -13.13
N THR A 65 0.11 5.65 -14.26
CA THR A 65 -0.31 7.06 -14.29
C THR A 65 -1.63 7.24 -15.00
N GLN A 66 -2.47 8.11 -14.48
CA GLN A 66 -3.76 8.49 -15.04
C GLN A 66 -3.87 10.02 -15.05
N GLN A 67 -4.19 10.59 -16.22
CA GLN A 67 -4.40 12.02 -16.33
C GLN A 67 -5.76 12.39 -15.74
N GLU A 68 -5.75 13.38 -14.87
CA GLU A 68 -6.94 13.92 -14.21
C GLU A 68 -7.66 14.93 -15.10
N GLU A 69 -8.96 15.14 -14.88
CA GLU A 69 -9.76 16.10 -15.67
C GLU A 69 -9.30 17.54 -15.48
N GLU A 70 -8.81 17.88 -14.28
CA GLU A 70 -8.27 19.21 -13.96
C GLU A 70 -6.81 19.40 -14.43
N GLY A 71 -6.26 18.46 -15.20
CA GLY A 71 -4.91 18.54 -15.77
C GLY A 71 -3.79 18.02 -14.87
N GLY A 72 -4.12 17.54 -13.67
CA GLY A 72 -3.21 16.83 -12.78
C GLY A 72 -2.84 15.43 -13.28
N LEU A 73 -1.92 14.78 -12.55
CA LEU A 73 -1.51 13.41 -12.80
C LEU A 73 -1.66 12.59 -11.53
N ASN A 74 -2.64 11.72 -11.50
CA ASN A 74 -2.76 10.69 -10.47
C ASN A 74 -1.81 9.54 -10.81
N TYR A 75 -1.10 9.00 -9.83
CA TYR A 75 -0.22 7.88 -10.08
C TYR A 75 -0.04 6.97 -8.87
N VAL A 76 0.24 5.70 -9.18
CA VAL A 76 0.64 4.67 -8.22
C VAL A 76 2.10 4.31 -8.52
N PRO A 77 3.04 4.55 -7.59
CA PRO A 77 4.43 4.13 -7.76
C PRO A 77 4.57 2.63 -7.53
N ILE A 78 5.18 1.93 -8.49
CA ILE A 78 5.53 0.52 -8.40
C ILE A 78 6.96 0.44 -7.86
N ASP A 79 7.02 0.49 -6.53
CA ASP A 79 8.24 0.55 -5.71
C ASP A 79 8.34 -0.70 -4.82
N PRO A 80 9.49 -1.41 -4.77
CA PRO A 80 9.72 -2.51 -3.82
C PRO A 80 9.44 -2.16 -2.34
N SER A 81 9.62 -0.90 -1.96
CA SER A 81 9.37 -0.39 -0.60
C SER A 81 7.92 0.02 -0.37
N GLN A 82 7.04 -0.04 -1.38
CA GLN A 82 5.61 0.23 -1.22
C GLN A 82 4.87 -1.03 -0.73
N PRO A 83 4.22 -1.01 0.46
CA PRO A 83 3.60 -2.21 1.00
C PRO A 83 2.49 -2.82 0.13
N ILE A 84 1.70 -1.98 -0.57
CA ILE A 84 0.70 -2.49 -1.54
C ILE A 84 1.37 -3.29 -2.66
N ILE A 85 2.47 -2.79 -3.21
CA ILE A 85 3.21 -3.44 -4.30
C ILE A 85 3.86 -4.71 -3.80
N ALA A 86 4.46 -4.70 -2.60
CA ALA A 86 5.01 -5.89 -1.98
C ALA A 86 3.94 -6.97 -1.73
N GLY A 87 2.76 -6.58 -1.25
CA GLY A 87 1.63 -7.48 -1.04
C GLY A 87 1.13 -8.08 -2.35
N LEU A 88 0.90 -7.25 -3.37
CA LEU A 88 0.47 -7.70 -4.70
C LEU A 88 1.49 -8.63 -5.36
N ARG A 89 2.80 -8.34 -5.23
CA ARG A 89 3.88 -9.19 -5.74
C ARG A 89 3.85 -10.57 -5.09
N VAL A 90 3.73 -10.64 -3.77
CA VAL A 90 3.62 -11.91 -3.04
C VAL A 90 2.36 -12.65 -3.46
N ALA A 91 1.21 -11.97 -3.49
CA ALA A 91 -0.05 -12.60 -3.90
C ALA A 91 0.02 -13.17 -5.33
N LYS A 92 0.71 -12.47 -6.24
CA LYS A 92 0.92 -12.97 -7.61
C LYS A 92 1.81 -14.21 -7.64
N GLN A 93 2.91 -14.22 -6.88
CA GLN A 93 3.84 -15.35 -6.78
C GLN A 93 3.18 -16.60 -6.16
N GLU A 94 2.33 -16.40 -5.15
CA GLU A 94 1.62 -17.49 -4.45
C GLU A 94 0.30 -17.89 -5.13
N GLY A 95 -0.04 -17.31 -6.29
CA GLY A 95 -1.30 -17.61 -6.99
C GLY A 95 -2.57 -17.18 -6.25
N ILE A 96 -2.44 -16.24 -5.30
CA ILE A 96 -3.56 -15.67 -4.54
C ILE A 96 -4.36 -14.72 -5.43
N ALA A 97 -5.69 -14.77 -5.35
CA ALA A 97 -6.56 -13.85 -6.09
C ALA A 97 -6.32 -12.41 -5.64
N ARG A 98 -6.25 -11.47 -6.58
CA ARG A 98 -6.01 -10.05 -6.30
C ARG A 98 -7.26 -9.26 -6.68
N ARG A 99 -7.69 -8.35 -5.80
CA ARG A 99 -8.88 -7.52 -5.99
C ARG A 99 -8.57 -6.07 -5.66
N PHE A 100 -8.76 -5.20 -6.64
CA PHE A 100 -8.59 -3.76 -6.53
C PHE A 100 -9.96 -3.18 -6.24
N ILE A 101 -10.17 -2.66 -5.02
CA ILE A 101 -11.53 -2.39 -4.51
C ILE A 101 -11.78 -0.94 -4.10
N ASP A 102 -10.83 -0.04 -4.36
CA ASP A 102 -11.01 1.37 -4.03
C ASP A 102 -11.98 2.07 -4.99
N LEU A 103 -12.46 3.23 -4.58
CA LEU A 103 -13.35 4.06 -5.38
C LEU A 103 -12.54 4.75 -6.47
N SER A 104 -12.93 4.55 -7.72
CA SER A 104 -12.36 5.27 -8.85
C SER A 104 -12.78 6.75 -8.84
N THR A 105 -11.86 7.63 -9.22
CA THR A 105 -12.04 9.10 -9.11
C THR A 105 -11.46 9.82 -10.32
N THR A 106 -12.10 10.91 -10.75
CA THR A 106 -11.62 11.74 -11.86
C THR A 106 -10.43 12.63 -11.47
N ASN A 107 -10.45 13.17 -10.24
CA ASN A 107 -9.36 13.94 -9.64
C ASN A 107 -9.11 13.39 -8.23
N TYR A 108 -7.88 13.00 -7.91
CA TYR A 108 -7.55 12.39 -6.62
C TYR A 108 -7.27 13.45 -5.55
N GLU A 109 -7.90 13.31 -4.37
CA GLU A 109 -7.68 14.22 -3.24
C GLU A 109 -6.42 13.76 -2.48
N THR A 110 -5.32 14.50 -2.63
CA THR A 110 -4.08 14.19 -1.94
C THR A 110 -4.23 14.38 -0.42
N ARG A 111 -3.71 13.41 0.34
CA ARG A 111 -3.76 13.43 1.80
C ARG A 111 -2.35 13.53 2.36
N HIS A 112 -2.10 14.57 3.12
CA HIS A 112 -0.85 14.76 3.85
C HIS A 112 -1.02 14.31 5.29
N SER A 113 -0.13 13.45 5.77
CA SER A 113 -0.14 12.96 7.14
C SER A 113 1.28 12.66 7.58
N ASN A 114 1.59 13.05 8.82
CA ASN A 114 2.86 12.71 9.44
C ASN A 114 2.67 11.41 10.22
N PHE A 115 3.56 10.45 9.98
CA PHE A 115 3.59 9.19 10.70
C PHE A 115 4.82 9.13 11.60
N PRO A 116 4.75 8.42 12.75
CA PRO A 116 5.94 8.10 13.50
C PRO A 116 6.86 7.22 12.65
N ASP A 117 8.16 7.24 12.96
CA ASP A 117 9.15 6.49 12.20
C ASP A 117 8.78 5.00 12.10
N THR A 118 8.62 4.53 10.85
CA THR A 118 8.22 3.15 10.57
C THR A 118 9.32 2.13 10.89
N PHE A 119 10.58 2.57 11.06
CA PHE A 119 11.66 1.72 11.56
C PHE A 119 11.38 1.21 12.99
N SER A 120 10.52 1.89 13.75
CA SER A 120 10.08 1.44 15.07
C SER A 120 9.40 0.06 15.08
N LEU A 121 8.93 -0.44 13.93
CA LEU A 121 8.43 -1.82 13.76
C LEU A 121 9.47 -2.91 14.08
N GLN A 122 10.75 -2.56 14.26
CA GLN A 122 11.77 -3.47 14.80
C GLN A 122 11.62 -3.77 16.30
N LYS A 123 10.92 -2.89 17.03
CA LYS A 123 10.81 -2.93 18.50
C LYS A 123 9.36 -2.86 18.99
N VAL A 124 8.47 -2.29 18.19
CA VAL A 124 7.04 -2.16 18.46
C VAL A 124 6.30 -3.14 17.57
N SER A 125 5.35 -3.89 18.12
CA SER A 125 4.52 -4.76 17.29
C SER A 125 3.71 -3.95 16.30
N TYR A 126 3.46 -4.54 15.13
CA TYR A 126 2.63 -3.97 14.09
C TYR A 126 1.25 -3.52 14.60
N GLU A 127 0.60 -4.35 15.40
CA GLU A 127 -0.69 -4.09 16.05
C GLU A 127 -0.63 -2.87 16.95
N LYS A 128 0.42 -2.75 17.78
CA LYS A 128 0.60 -1.61 18.68
C LYS A 128 0.90 -0.32 17.92
N TYR A 129 1.73 -0.38 16.88
CA TYR A 129 2.01 0.77 16.00
C TYR A 129 0.72 1.30 15.37
N ALA A 130 -0.02 0.44 14.65
CA ALA A 130 -1.20 0.87 13.90
C ALA A 130 -2.38 1.26 14.81
N SER A 131 -2.58 0.61 15.96
CA SER A 131 -3.63 1.01 16.91
C SER A 131 -3.32 2.31 17.64
N THR A 132 -2.06 2.63 17.91
CA THR A 132 -1.68 3.90 18.55
C THR A 132 -1.96 5.09 17.64
N LEU A 133 -1.89 4.91 16.31
CA LEU A 133 -2.26 5.94 15.35
C LEU A 133 -3.75 6.33 15.46
N LEU A 134 -4.64 5.46 15.96
CA LEU A 134 -6.05 5.80 16.16
C LEU A 134 -6.25 7.04 17.02
N LEU A 135 -5.33 7.31 17.95
CA LEU A 135 -5.40 8.48 18.85
C LEU A 135 -5.25 9.81 18.11
N THR A 136 -4.71 9.82 16.89
CA THR A 136 -4.47 11.03 16.09
C THR A 136 -5.33 11.11 14.83
N LEU A 137 -6.03 10.02 14.48
CA LEU A 137 -6.88 9.98 13.28
C LEU A 137 -8.15 10.80 13.48
N LYS A 138 -8.42 11.68 12.51
CA LYS A 138 -9.68 12.42 12.43
C LYS A 138 -10.66 11.67 11.53
N PRO A 139 -11.98 11.66 11.86
CA PRO A 139 -12.98 11.12 10.97
C PRO A 139 -12.97 11.85 9.61
N PRO A 140 -13.27 11.15 8.51
CA PRO A 140 -13.37 11.76 7.20
C PRO A 140 -14.49 12.81 7.21
N LYS A 141 -14.23 13.96 6.59
CA LYS A 141 -15.25 15.00 6.39
C LYS A 141 -16.40 14.41 5.59
N VAL A 142 -17.64 14.66 6.01
CA VAL A 142 -18.85 14.20 5.30
C VAL A 142 -18.79 14.64 3.84
N GLU A 143 -19.15 13.73 2.92
CA GLU A 143 -19.09 13.92 1.47
C GLU A 143 -17.70 14.13 0.84
N SER A 144 -16.60 14.03 1.61
CA SER A 144 -15.24 14.06 1.05
C SER A 144 -14.91 12.81 0.22
N GLN A 145 -13.81 12.85 -0.54
CA GLN A 145 -13.37 11.68 -1.28
C GLN A 145 -13.03 10.51 -0.33
N HIS A 146 -12.34 10.79 0.79
CA HIS A 146 -12.04 9.78 1.81
C HIS A 146 -13.31 9.14 2.40
N TYR A 147 -14.36 9.95 2.65
CA TYR A 147 -15.65 9.47 3.16
C TYR A 147 -16.31 8.46 2.22
N TRP A 148 -16.29 8.74 0.90
CA TRP A 148 -16.88 7.88 -0.11
C TRP A 148 -16.03 6.65 -0.44
N ARG A 149 -14.70 6.80 -0.47
CA ARG A 149 -13.75 5.68 -0.60
C ARG A 149 -13.94 4.62 0.47
N ALA A 150 -14.05 5.04 1.74
CA ALA A 150 -14.25 4.09 2.84
C ALA A 150 -15.55 3.28 2.69
N ARG A 151 -16.65 3.93 2.28
CA ARG A 151 -17.96 3.30 2.05
C ARG A 151 -17.95 2.34 0.87
N TRP A 152 -17.30 2.75 -0.21
CA TRP A 152 -17.18 1.93 -1.41
C TRP A 152 -16.35 0.67 -1.13
N MET A 153 -15.18 0.82 -0.49
CA MET A 153 -14.36 -0.34 -0.09
C MET A 153 -15.11 -1.26 0.86
N ALA A 154 -15.87 -0.72 1.82
CA ALA A 154 -16.72 -1.53 2.70
C ALA A 154 -17.78 -2.34 1.93
N TYR A 155 -18.45 -1.73 0.95
CA TYR A 155 -19.38 -2.43 0.08
C TYR A 155 -18.69 -3.54 -0.73
N GLN A 156 -17.53 -3.25 -1.34
CA GLN A 156 -16.76 -4.24 -2.09
C GLN A 156 -16.33 -5.42 -1.22
N LEU A 157 -15.96 -5.17 0.05
CA LEU A 157 -15.62 -6.23 1.00
C LEU A 157 -16.82 -7.15 1.28
N HIS A 158 -18.03 -6.62 1.45
CA HIS A 158 -19.25 -7.43 1.57
C HIS A 158 -19.45 -8.35 0.36
N CYS A 159 -19.20 -7.84 -0.86
CA CYS A 159 -19.26 -8.66 -2.07
C CYS A 159 -18.19 -9.76 -2.06
N LEU A 160 -16.95 -9.44 -1.70
CA LEU A 160 -15.85 -10.41 -1.66
C LEU A 160 -16.08 -11.52 -0.62
N GLU A 161 -16.76 -11.24 0.51
CA GLU A 161 -17.10 -12.28 1.49
C GLU A 161 -17.94 -13.40 0.91
N MET A 162 -18.73 -13.12 -0.13
CA MET A 162 -19.55 -14.13 -0.79
C MET A 162 -18.70 -15.12 -1.59
N ASP A 163 -17.59 -14.64 -2.17
CA ASP A 163 -16.77 -15.39 -3.12
C ASP A 163 -15.54 -16.05 -2.47
N PHE A 164 -15.03 -15.50 -1.37
CA PHE A 164 -13.76 -15.92 -0.77
C PHE A 164 -13.89 -16.25 0.72
N PRO A 165 -13.29 -17.36 1.20
CA PRO A 165 -13.37 -17.75 2.60
C PRO A 165 -12.31 -17.08 3.50
N ASN A 166 -11.17 -16.64 2.95
CA ASN A 166 -10.11 -15.94 3.69
C ASN A 166 -9.58 -14.77 2.86
N ILE A 167 -9.84 -13.55 3.31
CA ILE A 167 -9.53 -12.30 2.64
C ILE A 167 -8.59 -11.50 3.52
N LEU A 168 -7.43 -11.13 2.97
CA LEU A 168 -6.58 -10.10 3.55
C LEU A 168 -6.85 -8.79 2.81
N PHE A 169 -7.13 -7.73 3.54
CA PHE A 169 -7.42 -6.42 2.95
C PHE A 169 -6.37 -5.38 3.33
N LEU A 170 -5.56 -4.99 2.35
CA LEU A 170 -4.44 -4.08 2.47
C LEU A 170 -4.87 -2.64 2.16
N CYS A 171 -4.86 -1.78 3.18
CA CYS A 171 -5.32 -0.39 3.10
C CYS A 171 -4.47 0.54 3.95
N SER A 172 -4.63 1.86 3.80
CA SER A 172 -3.88 2.80 4.63
C SER A 172 -4.29 2.69 6.11
N VAL A 173 -3.33 2.95 7.01
CA VAL A 173 -3.61 3.22 8.43
C VAL A 173 -4.62 4.36 8.63
N LEU A 174 -4.75 5.26 7.65
CA LEU A 174 -5.72 6.36 7.68
C LEU A 174 -7.16 5.91 7.40
N ASP A 175 -7.34 4.77 6.73
CA ASP A 175 -8.63 4.37 6.15
C ASP A 175 -9.33 3.27 6.97
N TRP A 176 -8.56 2.31 7.49
CA TRP A 176 -9.10 1.08 8.08
C TRP A 176 -10.20 1.27 9.15
N PRO A 177 -10.17 2.27 10.06
CA PRO A 177 -11.21 2.42 11.08
C PRO A 177 -12.54 2.85 10.46
N TRP A 178 -12.46 3.69 9.43
CA TRP A 178 -13.63 4.25 8.74
C TRP A 178 -14.23 3.25 7.76
N ILE A 179 -13.41 2.37 7.17
CA ILE A 179 -13.89 1.23 6.41
C ILE A 179 -14.61 0.25 7.33
N LYS A 180 -14.04 -0.04 8.51
CA LYS A 180 -14.70 -0.89 9.52
C LYS A 180 -16.07 -0.32 9.92
N ASP A 181 -16.11 0.96 10.31
CA ASP A 181 -17.34 1.67 10.65
C ASP A 181 -18.36 1.66 9.50
N ALA A 182 -17.93 1.85 8.25
CA ALA A 182 -18.82 1.78 7.10
C ALA A 182 -19.33 0.35 6.80
N PHE A 183 -18.49 -0.66 7.04
CA PHE A 183 -18.79 -2.07 6.83
C PHE A 183 -19.82 -2.58 7.85
N ASP A 184 -19.58 -2.33 9.14
CA ASP A 184 -20.44 -2.76 10.25
C ASP A 184 -21.86 -2.17 10.12
N GLU A 185 -21.95 -0.87 9.83
CA GLU A 185 -23.21 -0.12 9.71
C GLU A 185 -23.85 -0.25 8.31
N ARG A 186 -23.24 -0.99 7.39
CA ARG A 186 -23.67 -1.12 5.98
C ARG A 186 -24.02 0.24 5.35
N LYS A 187 -23.15 1.23 5.55
CA LYS A 187 -23.43 2.61 5.14
C LYS A 187 -23.66 2.72 3.64
N LYS A 188 -24.56 3.62 3.23
CA LYS A 188 -24.80 3.94 1.81
C LYS A 188 -23.49 4.37 1.16
N TYR A 189 -23.25 3.91 -0.06
CA TYR A 189 -22.09 4.23 -0.88
C TYR A 189 -22.50 4.97 -2.15
N LYS A 190 -21.51 5.55 -2.84
CA LYS A 190 -21.67 6.18 -4.15
C LYS A 190 -21.05 5.27 -5.20
N ASN A 191 -21.72 5.10 -6.34
CA ASN A 191 -21.15 4.36 -7.46
C ASN A 191 -19.96 5.12 -8.06
N PRO A 192 -18.88 4.42 -8.45
CA PRO A 192 -17.77 5.03 -9.17
C PRO A 192 -18.24 5.57 -10.52
N PRO A 193 -17.54 6.56 -11.09
CA PRO A 193 -17.74 6.98 -12.47
C PRO A 193 -17.42 5.82 -13.43
N SER A 194 -18.15 5.73 -14.55
CA SER A 194 -18.04 4.61 -15.51
C SER A 194 -16.95 4.83 -16.57
N ASP A 195 -16.58 6.07 -16.86
CA ASP A 195 -15.84 6.44 -18.08
C ASP A 195 -14.42 6.93 -17.76
N LEU A 196 -13.71 6.19 -16.89
CA LEU A 196 -12.33 6.54 -16.55
C LEU A 196 -11.34 5.95 -17.55
N LYS A 197 -10.34 6.77 -17.88
CA LYS A 197 -9.24 6.35 -18.75
C LYS A 197 -8.41 5.26 -18.07
N THR A 198 -8.00 4.26 -18.86
CA THR A 198 -7.06 3.24 -18.40
C THR A 198 -5.71 3.87 -18.04
N PRO A 199 -5.18 3.64 -16.83
CA PRO A 199 -3.85 4.10 -16.44
C PRO A 199 -2.75 3.49 -17.32
N VAL A 200 -1.77 4.32 -17.68
CA VAL A 200 -0.63 3.95 -18.52
C VAL A 200 0.60 3.72 -17.65
N LEU A 201 1.36 2.67 -17.96
CA LEU A 201 2.59 2.36 -17.26
C LEU A 201 3.78 3.15 -17.86
N ASN A 202 4.50 3.87 -17.01
CA ASN A 202 5.64 4.70 -17.41
C ASN A 202 6.89 4.32 -16.62
N ARG A 203 8.05 4.27 -17.30
CA ARG A 203 9.34 4.04 -16.63
C ARG A 203 9.83 5.32 -15.96
N VAL A 204 10.38 5.19 -14.76
CA VAL A 204 11.02 6.33 -14.07
C VAL A 204 12.47 6.45 -14.50
N HIS A 205 12.90 7.65 -14.87
CA HIS A 205 14.29 7.92 -15.18
C HIS A 205 15.15 7.85 -13.90
N LYS A 206 16.34 7.24 -13.97
CA LYS A 206 17.19 7.00 -12.79
C LYS A 206 17.49 8.26 -11.97
N ASN A 207 17.68 9.41 -12.64
CA ASN A 207 18.00 10.68 -11.99
C ASN A 207 16.78 11.34 -11.32
N THR A 208 15.57 10.81 -11.52
CA THR A 208 14.33 11.33 -10.93
C THR A 208 13.76 10.41 -9.85
N LEU A 209 14.44 9.30 -9.53
CA LEU A 209 13.99 8.35 -8.51
C LEU A 209 13.76 8.99 -7.15
N PHE A 210 14.59 9.97 -6.79
CA PHE A 210 14.47 10.70 -5.52
C PHE A 210 13.11 11.44 -5.39
N PHE A 211 12.50 11.85 -6.50
CA PHE A 211 11.19 12.53 -6.49
C PHE A 211 10.01 11.56 -6.63
N ALA A 212 10.27 10.35 -7.16
CA ALA A 212 9.23 9.35 -7.41
C ALA A 212 9.02 8.41 -6.21
N LEU A 213 10.04 8.22 -5.37
CA LEU A 213 10.03 7.30 -4.25
C LEU A 213 9.85 8.04 -2.92
N THR A 214 9.14 7.41 -1.99
CA THR A 214 9.02 7.90 -0.60
C THR A 214 10.25 7.51 0.24
N GLU A 215 10.77 6.30 0.04
CA GLU A 215 12.00 5.82 0.65
C GLU A 215 13.21 6.29 -0.17
N PHE A 216 14.38 6.45 0.47
CA PHE A 216 15.60 6.80 -0.27
C PHE A 216 15.89 5.75 -1.36
N PRO A 217 16.17 6.15 -2.62
CA PRO A 217 16.36 5.20 -3.72
C PRO A 217 17.41 4.12 -3.44
N PHE A 218 18.50 4.49 -2.76
CA PHE A 218 19.54 3.54 -2.37
C PHE A 218 19.06 2.55 -1.30
N ILE A 219 18.24 2.99 -0.34
CA ILE A 219 17.64 2.12 0.67
C ILE A 219 16.64 1.15 0.02
N THR A 220 15.79 1.62 -0.89
CA THR A 220 14.92 0.75 -1.72
C THR A 220 15.73 -0.29 -2.49
N TYR A 221 16.85 0.11 -3.11
CA TYR A 221 17.76 -0.82 -3.77
C TYR A 221 18.30 -1.88 -2.79
N LEU A 222 18.70 -1.49 -1.58
CA LEU A 222 19.20 -2.44 -0.59
C LEU A 222 18.12 -3.42 -0.13
N TYR A 223 16.86 -2.99 0.03
CA TYR A 223 15.75 -3.88 0.31
C TYR A 223 15.60 -4.95 -0.77
N GLU A 224 15.60 -4.53 -2.04
CA GLU A 224 15.44 -5.45 -3.17
C GLU A 224 16.66 -6.36 -3.36
N LYS A 225 17.88 -5.84 -3.15
CA LYS A 225 19.11 -6.64 -3.16
C LYS A 225 19.08 -7.73 -2.09
N LYS A 226 18.76 -7.37 -0.84
CA LYS A 226 18.67 -8.33 0.27
C LYS A 226 17.59 -9.38 0.00
N ARG A 227 16.48 -9.01 -0.62
CA ARG A 227 15.43 -9.96 -1.08
C ARG A 227 15.98 -10.96 -2.09
N GLN A 228 16.69 -10.50 -3.12
CA GLN A 228 17.31 -11.37 -4.13
C GLN A 228 18.35 -12.33 -3.53
N GLU A 229 19.11 -11.84 -2.54
CA GLU A 229 20.12 -12.62 -1.82
C GLU A 229 19.53 -13.51 -0.70
N MET A 230 18.21 -13.51 -0.51
CA MET A 230 17.52 -14.20 0.60
C MET A 230 18.07 -13.83 1.99
N ARG A 231 18.55 -12.60 2.15
CA ARG A 231 19.10 -12.08 3.42
C ARG A 231 18.02 -11.38 4.24
N THR A 232 18.27 -11.28 5.54
CA THR A 232 17.45 -10.46 6.43
C THR A 232 17.55 -8.98 6.05
N ASP A 233 16.39 -8.34 5.97
CA ASP A 233 16.18 -6.94 5.60
C ASP A 233 15.81 -6.05 6.81
N SER A 234 15.96 -6.56 8.04
CA SER A 234 15.52 -5.86 9.26
C SER A 234 16.21 -4.51 9.49
N ASN A 235 17.53 -4.41 9.30
CA ASN A 235 18.29 -3.19 9.58
C ASN A 235 18.56 -2.32 8.34
N THR A 236 17.89 -2.62 7.22
CA THR A 236 18.18 -2.00 5.92
C THR A 236 18.19 -0.47 5.91
N PRO A 237 17.27 0.24 6.57
CA PRO A 237 17.32 1.70 6.61
C PRO A 237 18.59 2.23 7.27
N ILE A 238 18.98 1.64 8.41
CA ILE A 238 20.17 2.04 9.17
C ILE A 238 21.45 1.68 8.41
N ASP A 239 21.52 0.47 7.85
CA ASP A 239 22.65 0.04 7.03
C ASP A 239 22.82 0.96 5.82
N GLY A 240 21.72 1.29 5.15
CA GLY A 240 21.72 2.15 3.97
C GLY A 240 22.21 3.57 4.27
N VAL A 241 21.73 4.19 5.35
CA VAL A 241 22.24 5.52 5.76
C VAL A 241 23.74 5.46 6.08
N LYS A 242 24.20 4.41 6.77
CA LYS A 242 25.64 4.24 7.08
C LYS A 242 26.47 4.10 5.81
N GLU A 243 26.05 3.27 4.87
CA GLU A 243 26.73 3.07 3.59
C GLU A 243 26.81 4.36 2.78
N ILE A 244 25.72 5.14 2.74
CA ILE A 244 25.70 6.46 2.09
C ILE A 244 26.72 7.41 2.73
N LEU A 245 26.76 7.49 4.06
CA LEU A 245 27.69 8.37 4.78
C LEU A 245 29.15 7.97 4.59
N LEU A 246 29.45 6.67 4.64
CA LEU A 246 30.80 6.16 4.37
C LEU A 246 31.22 6.50 2.93
N ARG A 247 30.33 6.30 1.96
CA ARG A 247 30.62 6.63 0.57
C ARG A 247 30.81 8.14 0.36
N ALA A 248 30.02 8.97 1.02
CA ALA A 248 30.17 10.42 0.96
C ALA A 248 31.51 10.87 1.53
N ARG A 249 31.92 10.32 2.68
CA ARG A 249 33.26 10.59 3.25
C ARG A 249 34.35 10.27 2.24
N ASP A 250 34.36 9.07 1.66
CA ASP A 250 35.41 8.65 0.73
C ASP A 250 35.46 9.48 -0.58
N LEU A 251 34.37 10.20 -0.91
CA LEU A 251 34.28 11.05 -2.12
C LEU A 251 34.64 12.52 -1.86
N PHE A 252 34.41 13.01 -0.63
CA PHE A 252 34.45 14.44 -0.33
C PHE A 252 35.45 14.82 0.79
N ILE A 253 35.99 13.86 1.52
CA ILE A 253 37.00 14.04 2.58
C ILE A 253 38.25 13.25 2.20
#